data_AF-R9ITU4-F1
#
_entry.id   AF-R9ITU4-F1
#
_cell.length_a   1.000
_cell.length_b   1.000
_cell.length_c   1.000
_cell.angle_alpha   90.00
_cell.angle_beta   90.00
_cell.angle_gamma   90.00
#
_symmetry.space_group_name_H-M   'P 1'
#
loop_
_entity.id
_entity.type
_entity.pdbx_description
1 polymer ?
#
loop_
_entity_poly.entity_id
_entity_poly.type
_entity_poly.pdbx_seq_one_letter_code
_entity_poly.pdbx_strand_id
1 'polypeptide(L)'
;MDSGMQNRQSVIVFSKGRPMQMHAYLESLLKFSDARQEMVTVLYCETEGIRYGKLMQQFPQVTWRKENKFETDLKQIIADAGEYIMFGCDDVVFTRPFSLQKAREYLGAHEQVFGYSMRLGGNIRPVPENLSTDKAVLEWRWDCPQQHYNYPWELDCTLYRKEDVVRITMEEETAIKNPNFYEAMITPDNRKARITRPNMASNRQSGCAVVITVNRVQETHQNGFDDSMLTDIYSLDRLYNDEDNTLDIEKIASMDNSIIHVGAAYFILRKETKGYTQSSLKLQKKKAAELFNRLTRFPKRVHRHFERKDYEKGRYVDRIRILNTDETLSLLEKEKISFLRYGDGEIAIMQGHSIPFQEYDARLAKRLRKLLRTDMDGLKIGIPYYYTHPVKHLNDFTSKFAKSLAVQRRFLCKNCDKDMTYIDTAITQVYQTYEKYDFKKYYKRMQKLLADRHVTIVCGDGVFDRLEYRAYDACKSVAFVTAPSMNAYTDYDRLFHEVLKTSKKRLVCIVLGPTAKVLACDLHKKGYQAWDMGHYFKDYDAYMRKKPRTAAEIAQFYKPD
;
A
#
# COMPACT_ATOMS: atom_id res chain seq x y z
N MET A 1 -51.21 -3.01 -7.34
CA MET A 1 -50.74 -1.64 -7.66
C MET A 1 -49.22 -1.73 -7.79
N ASP A 2 -48.75 -1.57 -9.03
CA ASP A 2 -47.36 -1.44 -9.52
C ASP A 2 -46.19 -2.09 -8.78
N SER A 3 -45.94 -3.37 -9.09
CA SER A 3 -44.59 -3.98 -9.00
C SER A 3 -43.61 -3.44 -10.06
N GLY A 4 -44.09 -2.66 -11.05
CA GLY A 4 -43.27 -2.06 -12.11
C GLY A 4 -42.55 -0.77 -11.73
N MET A 5 -42.92 -0.10 -10.63
CA MET A 5 -42.26 1.14 -10.18
C MET A 5 -41.06 0.90 -9.24
N GLN A 6 -40.91 -0.29 -8.66
CA GLN A 6 -39.98 -0.51 -7.54
C GLN A 6 -38.50 -0.70 -7.89
N ASN A 7 -38.14 -0.96 -9.16
CA ASN A 7 -36.78 -1.41 -9.55
C ASN A 7 -36.03 -0.48 -10.53
N ARG A 8 -36.28 0.83 -10.50
CA ARG A 8 -35.55 1.77 -11.37
C ARG A 8 -34.21 2.25 -10.81
N GLN A 9 -33.90 1.98 -9.55
CA GLN A 9 -32.68 2.48 -8.89
C GLN A 9 -31.96 1.32 -8.21
N SER A 10 -30.64 1.27 -8.35
CA SER A 10 -29.78 0.29 -7.70
C SER A 10 -28.62 0.98 -7.00
N VAL A 11 -28.19 0.42 -5.88
CA VAL A 11 -27.01 0.85 -5.14
C VAL A 11 -25.97 -0.26 -5.23
N ILE A 12 -24.81 0.04 -5.80
CA ILE A 12 -23.68 -0.88 -5.92
C ILE A 12 -22.61 -0.44 -4.94
N VAL A 13 -22.29 -1.26 -3.94
CA VAL A 13 -21.33 -0.92 -2.89
C VAL A 13 -20.15 -1.87 -2.93
N PHE A 14 -18.94 -1.31 -2.83
CA PHE A 14 -17.71 -2.08 -2.78
C PHE A 14 -17.21 -2.22 -1.34
N SER A 15 -16.85 -3.44 -0.95
CA SER A 15 -16.23 -3.69 0.36
C SER A 15 -15.08 -4.69 0.30
N LYS A 16 -14.03 -4.46 1.09
CA LYS A 16 -12.89 -5.40 1.18
C LYS A 16 -12.40 -5.53 2.61
N GLY A 17 -12.73 -6.66 3.25
CA GLY A 17 -12.24 -7.00 4.58
C GLY A 17 -12.68 -6.04 5.69
N ARG A 18 -13.84 -5.39 5.57
CA ARG A 18 -14.31 -4.32 6.48
C ARG A 18 -15.79 -4.43 6.84
N PRO A 19 -16.21 -5.53 7.49
CA PRO A 19 -17.62 -5.75 7.83
C PRO A 19 -18.21 -4.68 8.77
N MET A 20 -17.42 -4.14 9.71
CA MET A 20 -17.89 -3.07 10.61
C MET A 20 -18.25 -1.79 9.87
N GLN A 21 -17.41 -1.35 8.94
CA GLN A 21 -17.67 -0.12 8.20
C GLN A 21 -18.78 -0.31 7.17
N MET A 22 -18.82 -1.49 6.52
CA MET A 22 -19.94 -1.86 5.66
C MET A 22 -21.28 -1.89 6.42
N HIS A 23 -21.29 -2.30 7.70
CA HIS A 23 -22.46 -2.15 8.57
C HIS A 23 -22.87 -0.68 8.69
N ALA A 24 -21.92 0.20 9.03
CA ALA A 24 -22.19 1.63 9.20
C ALA A 24 -22.71 2.28 7.91
N TYR A 25 -22.18 1.86 6.75
CA TYR A 25 -22.70 2.26 5.44
C TYR A 25 -24.16 1.87 5.28
N LEU A 26 -24.51 0.59 5.46
CA LEU A 26 -25.88 0.10 5.27
C LEU A 26 -26.85 0.70 6.29
N GLU A 27 -26.46 0.73 7.56
CA GLU A 27 -27.27 1.28 8.65
C GLU A 27 -27.58 2.76 8.41
N SER A 28 -26.57 3.55 8.04
CA SER A 28 -26.76 4.98 7.76
C SER A 28 -27.51 5.23 6.44
N LEU A 29 -27.26 4.45 5.39
CA LEU A 29 -28.00 4.56 4.12
C LEU A 29 -29.50 4.34 4.34
N LEU A 30 -29.87 3.24 5.00
CA LEU A 30 -31.27 2.87 5.24
C LEU A 30 -31.95 3.81 6.23
N LYS A 31 -31.20 4.41 7.15
CA LYS A 31 -31.71 5.37 8.12
C LYS A 31 -31.99 6.74 7.49
N PHE A 32 -31.08 7.21 6.65
CA PHE A 32 -31.08 8.58 6.15
C PHE A 32 -31.59 8.72 4.71
N SER A 33 -32.13 7.67 4.11
CA SER A 33 -32.70 7.75 2.76
C SER A 33 -33.96 6.92 2.59
N ASP A 34 -34.55 7.03 1.40
CA ASP A 34 -35.61 6.19 0.87
C ASP A 34 -35.09 4.86 0.28
N ALA A 35 -33.80 4.54 0.46
CA ALA A 35 -33.23 3.26 0.03
C ALA A 35 -33.80 2.09 0.82
N ARG A 36 -33.93 0.94 0.14
CA ARG A 36 -34.36 -0.33 0.71
C ARG A 36 -33.26 -1.37 0.48
N GLN A 37 -33.18 -2.37 1.35
CA GLN A 37 -32.14 -3.40 1.27
C GLN A 37 -32.12 -4.11 -0.10
N GLU A 38 -33.29 -4.42 -0.65
CA GLU A 38 -33.46 -5.03 -1.99
C GLU A 38 -32.88 -4.21 -3.14
N MET A 39 -32.60 -2.92 -2.93
CA MET A 39 -31.97 -2.04 -3.92
C MET A 39 -30.44 -2.17 -3.91
N VAL A 40 -29.86 -2.80 -2.88
CA VAL A 40 -28.42 -2.78 -2.62
C VAL A 40 -27.78 -4.11 -3.07
N THR A 41 -26.75 -3.99 -3.90
CA THR A 41 -25.83 -5.08 -4.22
C THR A 41 -24.45 -4.74 -3.68
N VAL A 42 -23.93 -5.59 -2.80
CA VAL A 42 -22.57 -5.45 -2.25
C VAL A 42 -21.64 -6.41 -2.98
N LEU A 43 -20.68 -5.85 -3.73
CA LEU A 43 -19.55 -6.61 -4.28
C LEU A 43 -18.44 -6.62 -3.22
N TYR A 44 -18.24 -7.77 -2.57
CA TYR A 44 -17.30 -7.88 -1.47
C TYR A 44 -16.14 -8.83 -1.78
N CYS A 45 -14.93 -8.45 -1.38
CA CYS A 45 -13.74 -9.27 -1.46
C CYS A 45 -13.44 -9.84 -0.06
N GLU A 46 -13.50 -11.17 0.07
CA GLU A 46 -13.10 -11.85 1.31
C GLU A 46 -11.60 -11.68 1.53
N THR A 47 -11.26 -11.34 2.77
CA THR A 47 -9.89 -11.34 3.26
C THR A 47 -9.77 -12.47 4.27
N GLU A 48 -8.69 -13.26 4.18
CA GLU A 48 -8.47 -14.40 5.08
C GLU A 48 -8.59 -13.96 6.54
N GLY A 49 -9.44 -14.66 7.30
CA GLY A 49 -9.72 -14.37 8.71
C GLY A 49 -10.76 -13.28 8.99
N ILE A 50 -11.35 -12.64 7.97
CA ILE A 50 -12.40 -11.62 8.15
C ILE A 50 -13.79 -12.22 7.93
N ARG A 51 -14.72 -11.95 8.84
CA ARG A 51 -16.04 -12.59 8.94
C ARG A 51 -17.17 -11.63 8.54
N TYR A 52 -17.79 -11.90 7.39
CA TYR A 52 -18.99 -11.17 6.91
C TYR A 52 -20.33 -11.78 7.36
N GLY A 53 -20.33 -12.99 7.92
CA GLY A 53 -21.56 -13.74 8.21
C GLY A 53 -22.57 -12.99 9.09
N LYS A 54 -22.12 -12.34 10.18
CA LYS A 54 -22.97 -11.52 11.05
C LYS A 54 -23.61 -10.35 10.30
N LEU A 55 -22.84 -9.68 9.45
CA LEU A 55 -23.32 -8.56 8.64
C LEU A 55 -24.39 -9.01 7.64
N MET A 56 -24.16 -10.12 6.94
CA MET A 56 -25.12 -10.68 5.99
C MET A 56 -26.45 -11.07 6.64
N GLN A 57 -26.39 -11.63 7.85
CA GLN A 57 -27.59 -11.99 8.63
C GLN A 57 -28.40 -10.76 9.04
N GLN A 58 -27.73 -9.64 9.34
CA GLN A 58 -28.38 -8.40 9.76
C GLN A 58 -29.03 -7.65 8.59
N PHE A 59 -28.52 -7.84 7.37
CA PHE A 59 -29.05 -7.23 6.15
C PHE A 59 -29.42 -8.32 5.12
N PRO A 60 -30.47 -9.13 5.40
CA PRO A 60 -30.77 -10.34 4.66
C PRO A 60 -31.36 -10.10 3.26
N GLN A 61 -31.86 -8.89 2.99
CA GLN A 61 -32.44 -8.54 1.69
C GLN A 61 -31.42 -7.84 0.77
N VAL A 62 -30.21 -7.58 1.27
CA VAL A 62 -29.09 -7.09 0.43
C VAL A 62 -28.57 -8.23 -0.43
N THR A 63 -28.30 -7.94 -1.71
CA THR A 63 -27.66 -8.91 -2.60
C THR A 63 -26.16 -8.92 -2.34
N TRP A 64 -25.65 -10.00 -1.75
CA TRP A 64 -24.22 -10.18 -1.47
C TRP A 64 -23.54 -10.95 -2.60
N ARG A 65 -22.59 -10.31 -3.27
CA ARG A 65 -21.82 -10.94 -4.34
C ARG A 65 -20.35 -11.00 -3.96
N LYS A 66 -19.84 -12.22 -3.78
CA LYS A 66 -18.41 -12.46 -3.54
C LYS A 66 -17.63 -12.18 -4.83
N GLU A 67 -16.59 -11.38 -4.73
CA GLU A 67 -15.69 -11.06 -5.84
C GLU A 67 -14.89 -12.30 -6.25
N ASN A 68 -15.01 -12.69 -7.51
CA ASN A 68 -14.11 -13.66 -8.16
C ASN A 68 -13.14 -12.93 -9.10
N LYS A 69 -13.69 -12.05 -9.95
CA LYS A 69 -12.92 -11.17 -10.83
C LYS A 69 -13.66 -9.84 -10.95
N PHE A 70 -13.10 -8.81 -10.34
CA PHE A 70 -13.73 -7.49 -10.18
C PHE A 70 -14.44 -6.99 -11.45
N GLU A 71 -13.75 -6.93 -12.59
CA GLU A 71 -14.34 -6.45 -13.85
C GLU A 71 -15.57 -7.26 -14.28
N THR A 72 -15.47 -8.59 -14.28
CA THR A 72 -16.53 -9.48 -14.74
C THR A 72 -17.72 -9.40 -13.80
N ASP A 73 -17.46 -9.36 -12.49
CA ASP A 73 -18.51 -9.23 -11.49
C ASP A 73 -19.19 -7.87 -11.56
N LEU A 74 -18.43 -6.78 -11.68
CA LEU A 74 -18.95 -5.42 -11.84
C LEU A 74 -19.82 -5.29 -13.10
N LYS A 75 -19.33 -5.75 -14.26
CA LYS A 75 -20.07 -5.69 -15.54
C LYS A 75 -21.41 -6.42 -15.44
N GLN A 76 -21.44 -7.58 -14.79
CA GLN A 76 -22.67 -8.32 -14.57
C GLN A 76 -23.60 -7.59 -13.59
N ILE A 77 -23.11 -7.05 -12.47
CA ILE A 77 -23.95 -6.26 -11.54
C ILE A 77 -24.57 -5.06 -12.27
N ILE A 78 -23.80 -4.33 -13.09
CA ILE A 78 -24.30 -3.21 -13.87
C ILE A 78 -25.36 -3.66 -14.89
N ALA A 79 -25.15 -4.81 -15.54
CA ALA A 79 -26.13 -5.38 -16.47
C ALA A 79 -27.47 -5.69 -15.77
N ASP A 80 -27.43 -6.18 -14.53
CA ASP A 80 -28.61 -6.55 -13.72
C ASP A 80 -29.24 -5.36 -12.98
N ALA A 81 -28.54 -4.23 -12.89
CA ALA A 81 -29.00 -3.03 -12.17
C ALA A 81 -30.17 -2.31 -12.88
N GLY A 82 -30.92 -1.51 -12.11
CA GLY A 82 -31.97 -0.62 -12.60
C GLY A 82 -31.46 0.52 -13.48
N GLU A 83 -32.37 1.37 -13.95
CA GLU A 83 -32.08 2.49 -14.87
C GLU A 83 -31.13 3.55 -14.27
N TYR A 84 -31.02 3.62 -12.95
CA TYR A 84 -30.16 4.54 -12.23
C TYR A 84 -29.30 3.80 -11.21
N ILE A 85 -28.03 4.14 -11.12
CA ILE A 85 -27.03 3.43 -10.33
C ILE A 85 -26.33 4.42 -9.40
N MET A 86 -26.39 4.19 -8.09
CA MET A 86 -25.53 4.88 -7.13
C MET A 86 -24.38 3.95 -6.76
N PHE A 87 -23.15 4.44 -6.85
CA PHE A 87 -21.99 3.72 -6.34
C PHE A 87 -21.68 4.12 -4.88
N GLY A 88 -21.13 3.18 -4.12
CA GLY A 88 -20.65 3.44 -2.75
C GLY A 88 -19.43 2.60 -2.37
N CYS A 89 -18.77 3.03 -1.29
CA CYS A 89 -17.66 2.33 -0.65
C CYS A 89 -17.92 2.16 0.85
N ASP A 90 -17.37 1.11 1.44
CA ASP A 90 -17.57 0.77 2.85
C ASP A 90 -17.09 1.82 3.87
N ASP A 91 -16.33 2.83 3.46
CA ASP A 91 -15.83 3.91 4.31
C ASP A 91 -16.75 5.13 4.37
N VAL A 92 -17.92 5.08 3.73
CA VAL A 92 -18.92 6.15 3.80
C VAL A 92 -19.90 5.96 4.95
N VAL A 93 -20.22 7.06 5.63
CA VAL A 93 -21.35 7.15 6.57
C VAL A 93 -22.26 8.30 6.15
N PHE A 94 -23.55 8.02 5.98
CA PHE A 94 -24.56 9.05 5.76
C PHE A 94 -24.93 9.73 7.08
N THR A 95 -25.13 11.05 7.02
CA THR A 95 -25.24 11.95 8.19
C THR A 95 -26.50 12.80 8.18
N ARG A 96 -27.25 12.82 7.06
CA ARG A 96 -28.46 13.64 6.91
C ARG A 96 -29.48 12.98 5.98
N PRO A 97 -30.78 13.24 6.17
CA PRO A 97 -31.82 12.79 5.26
C PRO A 97 -31.57 13.22 3.80
N PHE A 98 -31.75 12.30 2.86
CA PHE A 98 -31.77 12.56 1.41
C PHE A 98 -32.76 11.62 0.71
N SER A 99 -33.02 11.85 -0.58
CA SER A 99 -33.93 11.00 -1.37
C SER A 99 -33.30 10.65 -2.70
N LEU A 100 -33.08 9.34 -2.91
CA LEU A 100 -32.68 8.77 -4.18
C LEU A 100 -33.79 8.94 -5.22
N GLN A 101 -35.06 8.86 -4.80
CA GLN A 101 -36.19 9.15 -5.69
C GLN A 101 -36.13 10.55 -6.28
N LYS A 102 -35.90 11.58 -5.46
CA LYS A 102 -35.79 12.97 -5.94
C LYS A 102 -34.57 13.16 -6.85
N ALA A 103 -33.42 12.58 -6.49
CA ALA A 103 -32.23 12.63 -7.32
C ALA A 103 -32.46 11.98 -8.69
N ARG A 104 -33.13 10.82 -8.73
CA ARG A 104 -33.55 10.16 -9.96
C ARG A 104 -34.50 11.04 -10.78
N GLU A 105 -35.54 11.60 -10.17
CA GLU A 105 -36.51 12.45 -10.85
C GLU A 105 -35.84 13.69 -11.46
N TYR A 106 -34.88 14.28 -10.74
CA TYR A 106 -34.09 15.39 -11.24
C TYR A 106 -33.24 14.98 -12.45
N LEU A 107 -32.53 13.85 -12.38
CA LEU A 107 -31.81 13.32 -13.54
C LEU A 107 -32.79 13.03 -14.71
N GLY A 108 -33.95 12.45 -14.45
CA GLY A 108 -34.96 12.17 -15.48
C GLY A 108 -35.44 13.44 -16.21
N ALA A 109 -35.57 14.56 -15.51
CA ALA A 109 -36.01 15.84 -16.08
C ALA A 109 -34.87 16.70 -16.66
N HIS A 110 -33.62 16.47 -16.26
CA HIS A 110 -32.47 17.30 -16.62
C HIS A 110 -31.41 16.50 -17.38
N GLU A 111 -31.59 16.37 -18.70
CA GLU A 111 -30.67 15.60 -19.55
C GLU A 111 -29.22 16.10 -19.49
N GLN A 112 -28.97 17.39 -19.32
CA GLN A 112 -27.60 17.91 -19.28
C GLN A 112 -26.81 17.56 -18.00
N VAL A 113 -27.47 16.97 -17.01
CA VAL A 113 -26.85 16.59 -15.73
C VAL A 113 -26.33 15.16 -15.80
N PHE A 114 -25.03 14.99 -15.61
CA PHE A 114 -24.33 13.71 -15.65
C PHE A 114 -24.61 12.84 -14.42
N GLY A 115 -24.49 13.43 -13.22
CA GLY A 115 -24.68 12.73 -11.96
C GLY A 115 -25.24 13.63 -10.86
N TYR A 116 -25.90 13.01 -9.89
CA TYR A 116 -26.43 13.66 -8.70
C TYR A 116 -25.65 13.19 -7.47
N SER A 117 -24.79 14.06 -6.94
CA SER A 117 -23.89 13.77 -5.84
C SER A 117 -24.57 13.97 -4.49
N MET A 118 -24.46 12.97 -3.62
CA MET A 118 -24.98 12.99 -2.26
C MET A 118 -23.97 13.60 -1.28
N ARG A 119 -22.67 13.57 -1.61
CA ARG A 119 -21.62 14.10 -0.73
C ARG A 119 -21.43 15.62 -0.86
N LEU A 120 -21.83 16.20 -2.00
CA LEU A 120 -21.69 17.64 -2.26
C LEU A 120 -22.94 18.43 -1.87
N GLY A 121 -22.75 19.72 -1.63
CA GLY A 121 -23.81 20.70 -1.37
C GLY A 121 -23.21 22.06 -1.01
N GLY A 122 -24.03 23.07 -0.72
CA GLY A 122 -23.55 24.43 -0.40
C GLY A 122 -22.67 24.56 0.86
N ASN A 123 -22.63 23.53 1.70
CA ASN A 123 -21.76 23.38 2.85
C ASN A 123 -20.30 23.04 2.49
N ILE A 124 -20.04 22.45 1.32
CA ILE A 124 -18.69 22.12 0.87
C ILE A 124 -18.12 23.33 0.13
N ARG A 125 -17.07 23.94 0.67
CA ARG A 125 -16.51 25.19 0.12
C ARG A 125 -15.07 25.01 -0.40
N PRO A 126 -14.67 25.78 -1.43
CA PRO A 126 -15.47 26.76 -2.18
C PRO A 126 -16.46 26.11 -3.17
N VAL A 127 -17.62 26.73 -3.35
CA VAL A 127 -18.63 26.35 -4.37
C VAL A 127 -18.31 27.01 -5.72
N PRO A 128 -18.75 26.45 -6.86
CA PRO A 128 -18.66 27.10 -8.18
C PRO A 128 -19.46 28.43 -8.25
N GLU A 129 -19.08 29.32 -9.17
CA GLU A 129 -19.73 30.64 -9.32
C GLU A 129 -21.03 30.58 -10.15
N ASN A 130 -21.07 29.75 -11.20
CA ASN A 130 -22.21 29.65 -12.12
C ASN A 130 -23.20 28.57 -11.68
N LEU A 131 -23.88 28.80 -10.56
CA LEU A 131 -24.86 27.87 -9.99
C LEU A 131 -26.27 28.09 -10.55
N SER A 132 -27.06 27.02 -10.60
CA SER A 132 -28.50 27.13 -10.89
C SER A 132 -29.25 28.00 -9.88
N THR A 133 -30.43 28.48 -10.24
CA THR A 133 -31.35 29.23 -9.35
C THR A 133 -32.35 28.35 -8.61
N ASP A 134 -32.29 27.03 -8.80
CA ASP A 134 -33.18 26.07 -8.14
C ASP A 134 -33.05 26.15 -6.60
N LYS A 135 -34.19 26.11 -5.91
CA LYS A 135 -34.26 26.27 -4.45
C LYS A 135 -33.83 25.01 -3.69
N ALA A 136 -33.97 23.84 -4.28
CA ALA A 136 -33.72 22.53 -3.67
C ALA A 136 -32.44 21.87 -4.19
N VAL A 137 -32.02 22.18 -5.42
CA VAL A 137 -30.86 21.58 -6.10
C VAL A 137 -29.78 22.61 -6.37
N LEU A 138 -28.53 22.21 -6.16
CA LEU A 138 -27.33 22.93 -6.60
C LEU A 138 -26.81 22.22 -7.84
N GLU A 139 -27.06 22.80 -9.01
CA GLU A 139 -26.53 22.34 -10.31
C GLU A 139 -25.41 23.28 -10.76
N TRP A 140 -24.34 22.70 -11.31
CA TRP A 140 -23.18 23.42 -11.79
C TRP A 140 -22.55 22.70 -12.98
N ARG A 141 -21.78 23.45 -13.78
CA ARG A 141 -20.91 22.87 -14.81
C ARG A 141 -19.68 22.25 -14.15
N TRP A 142 -19.47 20.94 -14.32
CA TRP A 142 -18.38 20.24 -13.62
C TRP A 142 -16.99 20.66 -14.08
N ASP A 143 -16.82 21.19 -15.30
CA ASP A 143 -15.53 21.72 -15.77
C ASP A 143 -15.25 23.09 -15.11
N CYS A 144 -14.90 23.06 -13.82
CA CYS A 144 -14.70 24.21 -12.96
C CYS A 144 -13.36 24.13 -12.20
N PRO A 145 -12.84 25.26 -11.67
CA PRO A 145 -11.58 25.27 -10.93
C PRO A 145 -11.70 24.69 -9.51
N GLN A 146 -12.92 24.59 -8.94
CA GLN A 146 -13.14 24.07 -7.60
C GLN A 146 -12.91 22.55 -7.55
N GLN A 147 -11.86 22.13 -6.86
CA GLN A 147 -11.37 20.73 -6.85
C GLN A 147 -12.43 19.69 -6.42
N HIS A 148 -13.33 20.03 -5.50
CA HIS A 148 -14.39 19.11 -5.08
C HIS A 148 -15.53 18.98 -6.10
N TYR A 149 -15.70 19.98 -6.96
CA TYR A 149 -16.81 20.09 -7.91
C TYR A 149 -16.39 19.72 -9.34
N ASN A 150 -15.10 19.47 -9.58
CA ASN A 150 -14.55 19.14 -10.88
C ASN A 150 -14.25 17.66 -11.12
N TYR A 151 -14.85 16.82 -10.27
CA TYR A 151 -14.71 15.37 -10.28
C TYR A 151 -16.07 14.71 -10.54
N PRO A 152 -16.53 14.69 -11.80
CA PRO A 152 -17.89 14.23 -12.14
C PRO A 152 -18.09 12.71 -12.03
N TRP A 153 -17.02 11.92 -12.11
CA TRP A 153 -17.06 10.46 -12.03
C TRP A 153 -16.42 9.98 -10.72
N GLU A 154 -17.25 9.48 -9.82
CA GLU A 154 -16.84 9.04 -8.49
C GLU A 154 -17.66 7.83 -8.05
N LEU A 155 -17.06 6.99 -7.20
CA LEU A 155 -17.70 5.76 -6.72
C LEU A 155 -18.21 5.88 -5.27
N ASP A 156 -18.21 7.10 -4.71
CA ASP A 156 -18.52 7.41 -3.32
C ASP A 156 -19.78 8.29 -3.17
N CYS A 157 -20.93 7.75 -3.57
CA CYS A 157 -22.29 8.31 -3.37
C CYS A 157 -22.74 9.35 -4.40
N THR A 158 -22.45 9.10 -5.68
CA THR A 158 -23.15 9.78 -6.79
C THR A 158 -24.08 8.81 -7.51
N LEU A 159 -25.30 9.29 -7.79
CA LEU A 159 -26.30 8.60 -8.61
C LEU A 159 -26.12 8.99 -10.09
N TYR A 160 -26.06 7.98 -10.96
CA TYR A 160 -25.88 8.12 -12.41
C TYR A 160 -26.99 7.41 -13.17
N ARG A 161 -27.19 7.75 -14.45
CA ARG A 161 -27.98 6.91 -15.36
C ARG A 161 -27.19 5.68 -15.77
N LYS A 162 -27.85 4.53 -15.85
CA LYS A 162 -27.24 3.27 -16.29
C LYS A 162 -26.62 3.38 -17.68
N GLU A 163 -27.23 4.12 -18.61
CA GLU A 163 -26.66 4.33 -19.96
C GLU A 163 -25.28 4.98 -19.92
N ASP A 164 -25.08 5.95 -19.03
CA ASP A 164 -23.83 6.69 -18.88
C ASP A 164 -22.77 5.80 -18.22
N VAL A 165 -23.17 5.02 -17.22
CA VAL A 165 -22.32 4.01 -16.57
C VAL A 165 -21.91 2.92 -17.57
N VAL A 166 -22.84 2.40 -18.37
CA VAL A 166 -22.57 1.37 -19.39
C VAL A 166 -21.58 1.90 -20.41
N ARG A 167 -21.74 3.13 -20.91
CA ARG A 167 -20.79 3.76 -21.83
C ARG A 167 -19.38 3.80 -21.23
N ILE A 168 -19.24 4.27 -19.99
CA ILE A 168 -17.93 4.36 -19.31
C ILE A 168 -17.30 2.99 -19.05
N THR A 169 -18.12 1.96 -18.80
CA THR A 169 -17.64 0.64 -18.35
C THR A 169 -17.41 -0.34 -19.48
N MET A 170 -18.34 -0.39 -20.44
CA MET A 170 -18.36 -1.40 -21.49
C MET A 170 -17.48 -1.01 -22.68
N GLU A 171 -17.28 0.29 -22.91
CA GLU A 171 -16.34 0.80 -23.93
C GLU A 171 -14.90 0.86 -23.42
N GLU A 172 -14.63 0.40 -22.20
CA GLU A 172 -13.26 0.33 -21.69
C GLU A 172 -12.54 -0.90 -22.22
N GLU A 173 -11.45 -0.66 -22.95
CA GLU A 173 -10.53 -1.70 -23.43
C GLU A 173 -9.53 -2.16 -22.35
N THR A 174 -9.24 -1.30 -21.37
CA THR A 174 -8.33 -1.61 -20.26
C THR A 174 -9.05 -2.39 -19.16
N ALA A 175 -8.48 -3.52 -18.74
CA ALA A 175 -9.05 -4.33 -17.67
C ALA A 175 -9.29 -3.52 -16.37
N ILE A 176 -10.52 -3.54 -15.87
CA ILE A 176 -10.95 -2.82 -14.66
C ILE A 176 -10.58 -3.63 -13.42
N LYS A 177 -9.58 -3.19 -12.66
CA LYS A 177 -8.96 -4.05 -11.62
C LYS A 177 -9.61 -3.93 -10.24
N ASN A 178 -10.12 -2.77 -9.90
CA ASN A 178 -10.70 -2.44 -8.59
C ASN A 178 -11.43 -1.07 -8.67
N PRO A 179 -12.17 -0.66 -7.62
CA PRO A 179 -12.92 0.60 -7.63
C PRO A 179 -12.03 1.83 -7.87
N ASN A 180 -10.87 1.93 -7.20
CA ASN A 180 -9.98 3.09 -7.39
C ASN A 180 -9.45 3.19 -8.83
N PHE A 181 -9.13 2.04 -9.45
CA PHE A 181 -8.73 1.99 -10.85
C PHE A 181 -9.88 2.41 -11.76
N TYR A 182 -11.09 1.95 -11.48
CA TYR A 182 -12.30 2.29 -12.22
C TYR A 182 -12.62 3.79 -12.18
N GLU A 183 -12.40 4.43 -11.04
CA GLU A 183 -12.50 5.89 -10.90
C GLU A 183 -11.38 6.62 -11.68
N ALA A 184 -10.14 6.14 -11.55
CA ALA A 184 -8.95 6.74 -12.15
C ALA A 184 -8.87 6.60 -13.69
N MET A 185 -9.71 5.76 -14.30
CA MET A 185 -9.83 5.64 -15.75
C MET A 185 -10.33 6.93 -16.41
N ILE A 186 -11.07 7.77 -15.68
CA ILE A 186 -11.47 9.10 -16.14
C ILE A 186 -10.37 10.10 -15.75
N THR A 187 -9.54 10.48 -16.72
CA THR A 187 -8.41 11.38 -16.55
C THR A 187 -8.79 12.81 -16.99
N PRO A 188 -8.02 13.84 -16.58
CA PRO A 188 -8.22 15.20 -17.08
C PRO A 188 -8.22 15.30 -18.62
N ASP A 189 -7.48 14.42 -19.29
CA ASP A 189 -7.31 14.43 -20.75
C ASP A 189 -8.50 13.77 -21.48
N ASN A 190 -9.13 12.75 -20.88
CA ASN A 190 -10.21 12.00 -21.54
C ASN A 190 -11.62 12.35 -21.01
N ARG A 191 -11.75 13.03 -19.86
CA ARG A 191 -13.06 13.27 -19.21
C ARG A 191 -14.06 13.99 -20.09
N LYS A 192 -13.64 14.94 -20.94
CA LYS A 192 -14.54 15.66 -21.87
C LYS A 192 -15.08 14.76 -22.99
N ALA A 193 -14.32 13.75 -23.41
CA ALA A 193 -14.75 12.81 -24.42
C ALA A 193 -15.69 11.74 -23.84
N ARG A 194 -15.43 11.30 -22.60
CA ARG A 194 -16.19 10.22 -21.95
C ARG A 194 -17.45 10.69 -21.23
N ILE A 195 -17.44 11.92 -20.72
CA ILE A 195 -18.55 12.55 -20.00
C ILE A 195 -19.14 13.63 -20.90
N THR A 196 -20.18 13.25 -21.64
CA THR A 196 -20.84 14.09 -22.64
C THR A 196 -21.78 15.13 -22.02
N ARG A 197 -22.33 14.83 -20.83
CA ARG A 197 -23.24 15.70 -20.09
C ARG A 197 -22.43 16.73 -19.27
N PRO A 198 -22.62 18.05 -19.45
CA PRO A 198 -21.72 19.07 -18.93
C PRO A 198 -21.93 19.43 -17.45
N ASN A 199 -23.06 19.04 -16.87
CA ASN A 199 -23.46 19.49 -15.53
C ASN A 199 -23.44 18.36 -14.50
N MET A 200 -23.31 18.71 -13.23
CA MET A 200 -23.51 17.86 -12.07
C MET A 200 -24.54 18.52 -11.16
N ALA A 201 -25.22 17.73 -10.33
CA ALA A 201 -26.21 18.21 -9.38
C ALA A 201 -25.96 17.66 -7.98
N SER A 202 -26.50 18.33 -6.97
CA SER A 202 -26.46 17.90 -5.56
C SER A 202 -27.56 18.60 -4.76
N ASN A 203 -27.73 18.24 -3.49
CA ASN A 203 -28.64 18.97 -2.61
C ASN A 203 -28.16 20.43 -2.41
N ARG A 204 -29.09 21.39 -2.43
CA ARG A 204 -28.74 22.82 -2.40
C ARG A 204 -27.85 23.20 -1.24
N GLN A 205 -28.30 22.85 -0.03
CA GLN A 205 -27.73 23.37 1.21
C GLN A 205 -26.57 22.53 1.72
N SER A 206 -26.73 21.21 1.75
CA SER A 206 -25.77 20.33 2.38
C SER A 206 -25.62 18.97 1.70
N GLY A 207 -24.37 18.52 1.55
CA GLY A 207 -24.06 17.11 1.39
C GLY A 207 -24.54 16.29 2.59
N CYS A 208 -24.86 15.02 2.36
CA CYS A 208 -25.41 14.11 3.34
C CYS A 208 -24.48 12.95 3.71
N ALA A 209 -23.26 12.88 3.16
CA ALA A 209 -22.31 11.80 3.43
C ALA A 209 -20.94 12.33 3.85
N VAL A 210 -20.21 11.55 4.66
CA VAL A 210 -18.78 11.72 4.95
C VAL A 210 -18.02 10.45 4.62
N VAL A 211 -16.77 10.60 4.21
CA VAL A 211 -15.85 9.48 3.91
C VAL A 211 -14.82 9.39 5.03
N ILE A 212 -14.87 8.33 5.85
CA ILE A 212 -13.98 8.13 6.99
C ILE A 212 -12.67 7.48 6.54
N THR A 213 -11.63 8.29 6.40
CA THR A 213 -10.34 7.90 5.82
C THR A 213 -9.36 7.35 6.87
N VAL A 214 -9.75 6.31 7.63
CA VAL A 214 -8.89 5.68 8.66
C VAL A 214 -8.22 4.39 8.22
N ASN A 215 -8.78 3.68 7.23
CA ASN A 215 -8.24 2.40 6.78
C ASN A 215 -7.65 2.52 5.38
N ARG A 216 -6.48 1.89 5.16
CA ARG A 216 -5.90 1.75 3.82
C ARG A 216 -6.81 0.93 2.93
N VAL A 217 -7.31 1.52 1.84
CA VAL A 217 -8.35 0.90 0.99
C VAL A 217 -7.73 -0.01 -0.09
N GLN A 218 -6.52 0.26 -0.60
CA GLN A 218 -5.83 -0.53 -1.63
C GLN A 218 -4.38 -0.04 -1.88
N GLU A 219 -3.56 -0.83 -2.60
CA GLU A 219 -2.15 -0.53 -2.90
C GLU A 219 -1.91 0.09 -4.30
N THR A 220 -2.93 0.18 -5.16
CA THR A 220 -2.78 0.59 -6.57
C THR A 220 -2.85 2.10 -6.83
N HIS A 221 -3.62 2.85 -6.03
CA HIS A 221 -3.70 4.32 -6.06
C HIS A 221 -3.76 4.84 -4.61
N GLN A 222 -2.84 5.72 -4.22
CA GLN A 222 -2.62 6.09 -2.81
C GLN A 222 -3.51 7.27 -2.38
N ASN A 223 -4.62 7.01 -1.70
CA ASN A 223 -5.35 8.03 -0.95
C ASN A 223 -4.70 8.25 0.43
N GLY A 224 -4.76 9.47 0.96
CA GLY A 224 -4.30 9.76 2.32
C GLY A 224 -5.21 9.09 3.36
N PHE A 225 -4.65 8.63 4.48
CA PHE A 225 -5.43 8.04 5.58
C PHE A 225 -4.82 8.43 6.95
N ASP A 226 -5.65 8.46 8.00
CA ASP A 226 -5.28 8.79 9.38
C ASP A 226 -5.06 7.51 10.20
N ASP A 227 -3.82 7.25 10.64
CA ASP A 227 -3.39 6.04 11.36
C ASP A 227 -3.35 6.20 12.88
N SER A 228 -4.03 7.23 13.41
CA SER A 228 -3.94 7.59 14.83
C SER A 228 -4.77 6.73 15.79
N MET A 229 -5.49 5.72 15.28
CA MET A 229 -6.26 4.74 16.06
C MET A 229 -5.98 3.32 15.56
N LEU A 230 -6.25 2.32 16.41
CA LEU A 230 -6.20 0.90 16.03
C LEU A 230 -7.34 0.62 15.07
N THR A 231 -7.15 0.79 13.77
CA THR A 231 -8.23 0.53 12.79
C THR A 231 -7.86 -0.59 11.82
N ASP A 232 -6.90 -1.44 12.18
CA ASP A 232 -6.58 -2.62 11.38
C ASP A 232 -7.79 -3.56 11.25
N ILE A 233 -7.89 -4.21 10.09
CA ILE A 233 -9.07 -5.00 9.71
C ILE A 233 -9.35 -6.16 10.68
N TYR A 234 -8.33 -6.72 11.35
CA TYR A 234 -8.51 -7.85 12.27
C TYR A 234 -9.02 -7.39 13.63
N SER A 235 -8.50 -6.27 14.14
CA SER A 235 -9.04 -5.65 15.36
C SER A 235 -10.49 -5.21 15.17
N LEU A 236 -10.81 -4.62 14.02
CA LEU A 236 -12.20 -4.24 13.70
C LEU A 236 -13.11 -5.46 13.52
N ASP A 237 -12.63 -6.54 12.91
CA ASP A 237 -13.39 -7.79 12.81
C ASP A 237 -13.74 -8.37 14.18
N ARG A 238 -12.77 -8.40 15.12
CA ARG A 238 -12.99 -8.84 16.51
C ARG A 238 -14.02 -7.94 17.21
N LEU A 239 -13.85 -6.63 17.12
CA LEU A 239 -14.80 -5.68 17.74
C LEU A 239 -16.22 -5.88 17.20
N TYR A 240 -16.36 -6.12 15.90
CA TYR A 240 -17.67 -6.31 15.28
C TYR A 240 -18.32 -7.65 15.61
N ASN A 241 -17.58 -8.74 15.44
CA ASN A 241 -18.12 -10.09 15.54
C ASN A 241 -18.14 -10.60 16.98
N ASP A 242 -17.08 -10.34 17.77
CA ASP A 242 -16.91 -10.92 19.10
C ASP A 242 -17.40 -9.98 20.21
N GLU A 243 -17.19 -8.67 20.07
CA GLU A 243 -17.59 -7.66 21.08
C GLU A 243 -18.93 -6.97 20.75
N ASP A 244 -19.53 -7.33 19.62
CA ASP A 244 -20.81 -6.79 19.16
C ASP A 244 -20.82 -5.25 19.11
N ASN A 245 -19.77 -4.65 18.57
CA ASN A 245 -19.60 -3.20 18.46
C ASN A 245 -19.78 -2.71 17.02
N THR A 246 -20.24 -1.48 16.85
CA THR A 246 -20.49 -0.84 15.55
C THR A 246 -20.08 0.63 15.60
N LEU A 247 -20.06 1.31 14.44
CA LEU A 247 -19.93 2.77 14.45
C LEU A 247 -21.21 3.43 14.98
N ASP A 248 -21.03 4.49 15.76
CA ASP A 248 -22.10 5.32 16.30
C ASP A 248 -22.54 6.34 15.24
N ILE A 249 -23.38 5.90 14.30
CA ILE A 249 -23.82 6.73 13.17
C ILE A 249 -24.57 7.99 13.62
N GLU A 250 -25.20 7.99 14.80
CA GLU A 250 -25.91 9.14 15.35
C GLU A 250 -24.93 10.21 15.84
N LYS A 251 -23.91 9.79 16.60
CA LYS A 251 -22.83 10.71 16.99
C LYS A 251 -22.12 11.25 15.77
N ILE A 252 -21.80 10.41 14.78
CA ILE A 252 -21.16 10.83 13.53
C ILE A 252 -22.03 11.85 12.79
N ALA A 253 -23.35 11.60 12.69
CA ALA A 253 -24.30 12.51 12.06
C ALA A 253 -24.42 13.88 12.76
N SER A 254 -24.19 13.92 14.07
CA SER A 254 -24.18 15.16 14.85
C SER A 254 -22.92 16.02 14.67
N MET A 255 -21.87 15.49 14.04
CA MET A 255 -20.61 16.20 13.83
C MET A 255 -20.69 17.22 12.67
N ASP A 256 -19.70 18.10 12.59
CA ASP A 256 -19.53 18.99 11.44
C ASP A 256 -19.36 18.18 10.15
N ASN A 257 -19.95 18.63 9.05
CA ASN A 257 -19.83 17.98 7.75
C ASN A 257 -19.56 19.04 6.69
N SER A 258 -18.61 19.94 6.97
CA SER A 258 -18.14 20.97 6.04
C SER A 258 -17.05 20.45 5.08
N ILE A 259 -16.60 19.20 5.28
CA ILE A 259 -15.57 18.53 4.48
C ILE A 259 -16.03 17.11 4.15
N ILE A 260 -15.69 16.63 2.96
CA ILE A 260 -16.07 15.29 2.47
C ILE A 260 -15.28 14.19 3.18
N HIS A 261 -13.95 14.35 3.23
CA HIS A 261 -13.06 13.35 3.84
C HIS A 261 -12.74 13.75 5.27
N VAL A 262 -13.07 12.84 6.19
CA VAL A 262 -12.86 13.00 7.62
C VAL A 262 -11.87 11.97 8.14
N GLY A 263 -11.17 12.29 9.23
CA GLY A 263 -10.15 11.41 9.85
C GLY A 263 -10.69 10.57 11.00
N ALA A 264 -9.79 10.05 11.84
CA ALA A 264 -10.13 9.16 12.96
C ALA A 264 -11.07 9.78 14.00
N ALA A 265 -11.24 11.10 13.98
CA ALA A 265 -12.19 11.79 14.84
C ALA A 265 -13.65 11.35 14.60
N TYR A 266 -13.97 10.83 13.41
CA TYR A 266 -15.30 10.37 13.03
C TYR A 266 -15.44 8.85 13.16
N PHE A 267 -14.37 8.14 13.56
CA PHE A 267 -14.41 6.70 13.81
C PHE A 267 -14.86 6.43 15.26
N ILE A 268 -16.13 6.73 15.53
CA ILE A 268 -16.71 6.67 16.87
C ILE A 268 -17.42 5.32 17.04
N LEU A 269 -17.00 4.53 18.02
CA LEU A 269 -17.65 3.26 18.36
C LEU A 269 -18.91 3.50 19.22
N ARG A 270 -19.93 2.65 19.04
CA ARG A 270 -21.19 2.67 19.80
C ARG A 270 -20.96 2.24 21.25
N LYS A 271 -20.16 1.20 21.46
CA LYS A 271 -19.68 0.77 22.78
C LYS A 271 -18.27 1.31 23.01
N GLU A 272 -18.02 1.92 24.17
CA GLU A 272 -16.69 2.46 24.49
C GLU A 272 -15.65 1.34 24.65
N THR A 273 -14.52 1.46 23.94
CA THR A 273 -13.41 0.50 24.01
C THR A 273 -12.09 1.24 24.25
N LYS A 274 -11.26 0.73 25.18
CA LYS A 274 -9.92 1.29 25.45
C LYS A 274 -9.07 1.29 24.18
N GLY A 275 -8.50 2.45 23.83
CA GLY A 275 -7.73 2.65 22.59
C GLY A 275 -8.48 3.41 21.49
N TYR A 276 -9.79 3.60 21.63
CA TYR A 276 -10.65 4.34 20.70
C TYR A 276 -11.25 5.63 21.30
N THR A 277 -10.89 5.97 22.55
CA THR A 277 -11.33 7.19 23.25
C THR A 277 -10.49 8.41 22.87
N GLN A 278 -11.14 9.48 22.41
CA GLN A 278 -10.51 10.76 22.11
C GLN A 278 -10.20 11.55 23.40
N SER A 279 -8.94 11.58 23.83
CA SER A 279 -8.52 12.59 24.81
C SER A 279 -8.42 13.96 24.13
N SER A 280 -9.28 14.92 24.52
CA SER A 280 -9.35 16.31 24.01
C SER A 280 -8.01 17.05 24.01
N LEU A 281 -7.13 16.73 24.96
CA LEU A 281 -5.77 17.25 25.09
C LEU A 281 -4.83 16.85 23.93
N LYS A 282 -5.03 15.68 23.30
CA LYS A 282 -4.27 15.27 22.11
C LYS A 282 -4.72 16.02 20.86
N LEU A 283 -6.01 16.37 20.75
CA LEU A 283 -6.58 17.09 19.60
C LEU A 283 -6.10 18.55 19.54
N GLN A 284 -5.98 19.23 20.68
CA GLN A 284 -5.40 20.58 20.74
C GLN A 284 -3.90 20.57 20.39
N LYS A 285 -3.14 19.57 20.88
CA LYS A 285 -1.75 19.35 20.44
C LYS A 285 -1.64 18.98 18.96
N LYS A 286 -2.60 18.23 18.40
CA LYS A 286 -2.63 17.82 16.98
C LYS A 286 -3.05 18.98 16.07
N LYS A 287 -4.02 19.83 16.43
CA LYS A 287 -4.37 21.06 15.69
C LYS A 287 -3.20 22.06 15.66
N ALA A 288 -2.52 22.24 16.79
CA ALA A 288 -1.27 23.01 16.85
C ALA A 288 -0.19 22.37 15.96
N ALA A 289 -0.03 21.05 16.00
CA ALA A 289 0.91 20.32 15.15
C ALA A 289 0.51 20.28 13.66
N GLU A 290 -0.76 20.36 13.29
CA GLU A 290 -1.26 20.39 11.91
C GLU A 290 -1.09 21.76 11.27
N LEU A 291 -1.33 22.83 12.03
CA LEU A 291 -1.01 24.20 11.61
C LEU A 291 0.52 24.35 11.41
N PHE A 292 1.30 23.81 12.35
CA PHE A 292 2.76 23.73 12.25
C PHE A 292 3.23 22.79 11.11
N ASN A 293 2.51 21.70 10.85
CA ASN A 293 2.80 20.76 9.75
C ASN A 293 2.44 21.33 8.37
N ARG A 294 1.37 22.12 8.22
CA ARG A 294 1.03 22.81 6.96
C ARG A 294 2.11 23.84 6.59
N LEU A 295 2.57 24.62 7.57
CA LEU A 295 3.68 25.56 7.41
C LEU A 295 5.01 24.88 7.08
N THR A 296 5.26 23.65 7.56
CA THR A 296 6.49 22.87 7.27
C THR A 296 6.40 21.93 6.06
N ARG A 297 5.21 21.68 5.47
CA ARG A 297 5.03 20.76 4.33
C ARG A 297 5.39 21.38 2.98
N PHE A 298 5.18 22.68 2.79
CA PHE A 298 5.61 23.39 1.57
C PHE A 298 7.14 23.30 1.38
N PRO A 299 7.98 23.63 2.39
CA PRO A 299 9.43 23.44 2.28
C PRO A 299 9.83 21.96 2.16
N LYS A 300 9.10 21.01 2.76
CA LYS A 300 9.37 19.57 2.58
C LYS A 300 9.06 19.06 1.17
N ARG A 301 7.98 19.50 0.51
CA ARG A 301 7.67 19.12 -0.88
C ARG A 301 8.68 19.70 -1.86
N VAL A 302 9.01 20.98 -1.67
CA VAL A 302 10.07 21.67 -2.42
C VAL A 302 11.41 20.96 -2.21
N HIS A 303 11.75 20.64 -0.96
CA HIS A 303 12.95 19.88 -0.64
C HIS A 303 12.98 18.49 -1.29
N ARG A 304 11.89 17.71 -1.23
CA ARG A 304 11.80 16.40 -1.90
C ARG A 304 11.93 16.52 -3.42
N HIS A 305 11.37 17.57 -4.02
CA HIS A 305 11.50 17.81 -5.46
C HIS A 305 12.94 18.15 -5.86
N PHE A 306 13.61 19.01 -5.09
CA PHE A 306 15.03 19.31 -5.30
C PHE A 306 15.92 18.09 -5.03
N GLU A 307 15.66 17.34 -3.96
CA GLU A 307 16.38 16.12 -3.62
C GLU A 307 16.26 15.07 -4.73
N ARG A 308 15.04 14.85 -5.25
CA ARG A 308 14.82 13.97 -6.40
C ARG A 308 15.61 14.43 -7.62
N LYS A 309 15.58 15.74 -7.94
CA LYS A 309 16.36 16.30 -9.06
C LYS A 309 17.87 16.13 -8.85
N ASP A 310 18.34 16.29 -7.62
CA ASP A 310 19.75 16.14 -7.27
C ASP A 310 20.20 14.69 -7.42
N TYR A 311 19.37 13.75 -6.98
CA TYR A 311 19.56 12.33 -7.25
C TYR A 311 19.59 12.06 -8.74
N GLU A 312 18.57 12.44 -9.50
CA GLU A 312 18.48 12.19 -10.95
C GLU A 312 19.63 12.81 -11.75
N LYS A 313 20.21 13.91 -11.27
CA LYS A 313 21.42 14.55 -11.85
C LYS A 313 22.74 13.92 -11.40
N GLY A 314 22.70 12.87 -10.59
CA GLY A 314 23.89 12.15 -10.12
C GLY A 314 24.70 12.87 -9.03
N ARG A 315 24.12 13.85 -8.31
CA ARG A 315 24.88 14.65 -7.31
C ARG A 315 25.40 13.87 -6.10
N TYR A 316 25.01 12.60 -5.94
CA TYR A 316 25.44 11.72 -4.86
C TYR A 316 26.46 10.67 -5.27
N VAL A 317 26.77 10.55 -6.57
CA VAL A 317 27.68 9.53 -7.15
C VAL A 317 29.05 9.59 -6.49
N ASP A 318 29.63 10.78 -6.37
CA ASP A 318 30.98 10.96 -5.81
C ASP A 318 31.01 11.04 -4.27
N ARG A 319 29.85 10.90 -3.60
CA ARG A 319 29.78 10.99 -2.13
C ARG A 319 30.06 9.66 -1.45
N ILE A 320 29.77 8.55 -2.12
CA ILE A 320 29.98 7.20 -1.63
C ILE A 320 30.38 6.34 -2.83
N ARG A 321 31.59 5.78 -2.79
CA ARG A 321 32.07 4.89 -3.84
C ARG A 321 31.43 3.51 -3.68
N ILE A 322 30.59 3.12 -4.63
CA ILE A 322 29.91 1.82 -4.64
C ILE A 322 30.20 1.15 -5.98
N LEU A 323 30.73 -0.08 -5.97
CA LEU A 323 30.83 -0.91 -7.17
C LEU A 323 29.43 -1.27 -7.64
N ASN A 324 29.16 -1.17 -8.94
CA ASN A 324 27.87 -1.59 -9.49
C ASN A 324 27.71 -3.12 -9.41
N THR A 325 26.52 -3.64 -9.79
CA THR A 325 26.23 -5.08 -9.71
C THR A 325 27.25 -5.96 -10.47
N ASP A 326 27.67 -5.56 -11.68
CA ASP A 326 28.59 -6.35 -12.52
C ASP A 326 30.03 -6.29 -11.99
N GLU A 327 30.47 -5.12 -11.53
CA GLU A 327 31.77 -4.93 -10.88
C GLU A 327 31.85 -5.72 -9.56
N THR A 328 30.78 -5.69 -8.76
CA THR A 328 30.67 -6.46 -7.52
C THR A 328 30.77 -7.96 -7.81
N LEU A 329 30.08 -8.43 -8.85
CA LEU A 329 30.13 -9.83 -9.25
C LEU A 329 31.53 -10.24 -9.72
N SER A 330 32.20 -9.35 -10.46
CA SER A 330 33.58 -9.54 -10.91
C SER A 330 34.57 -9.57 -9.75
N LEU A 331 34.32 -8.79 -8.69
CA LEU A 331 35.10 -8.84 -7.45
C LEU A 331 34.94 -10.20 -6.74
N LEU A 332 33.71 -10.70 -6.60
CA LEU A 332 33.44 -12.01 -5.99
C LEU A 332 34.06 -13.18 -6.77
N GLU A 333 34.22 -13.06 -8.08
CA GLU A 333 34.86 -14.07 -8.93
C GLU A 333 36.39 -14.08 -8.80
N LYS A 334 37.00 -12.93 -8.51
CA LYS A 334 38.46 -12.77 -8.44
C LYS A 334 39.02 -12.95 -7.05
N GLU A 335 38.27 -12.54 -6.02
CA GLU A 335 38.76 -12.44 -4.66
C GLU A 335 37.94 -13.30 -3.69
N LYS A 336 38.63 -13.91 -2.73
CA LYS A 336 37.98 -14.67 -1.66
C LYS A 336 37.55 -13.73 -0.53
N ILE A 337 36.43 -13.05 -0.72
CA ILE A 337 35.88 -12.11 0.26
C ILE A 337 34.65 -12.65 1.00
N SER A 338 34.42 -12.12 2.19
CA SER A 338 33.13 -12.13 2.89
C SER A 338 32.39 -10.83 2.59
N PHE A 339 31.07 -10.83 2.73
CA PHE A 339 30.31 -9.59 2.60
C PHE A 339 29.04 -9.58 3.45
N LEU A 340 28.65 -8.36 3.83
CA LEU A 340 27.38 -8.05 4.48
C LEU A 340 26.72 -6.89 3.75
N ARG A 341 25.39 -6.76 3.80
CA ARG A 341 24.66 -5.77 2.99
C ARG A 341 23.80 -4.85 3.86
N TYR A 342 23.50 -3.65 3.38
CA TYR A 342 22.55 -2.74 4.01
C TYR A 342 21.40 -2.47 3.06
N GLY A 343 20.17 -2.59 3.56
CA GLY A 343 18.96 -2.08 2.92
C GLY A 343 18.33 -0.93 3.71
N ASP A 344 17.10 -0.59 3.33
CA ASP A 344 16.24 0.33 4.04
C ASP A 344 15.91 -0.17 5.45
N GLY A 345 15.71 -1.49 5.61
CA GLY A 345 15.44 -2.11 6.91
C GLY A 345 16.57 -1.92 7.93
N GLU A 346 17.83 -2.12 7.52
CA GLU A 346 18.97 -1.88 8.42
C GLU A 346 19.13 -0.40 8.77
N ILE A 347 18.88 0.50 7.82
CA ILE A 347 18.89 1.94 8.09
C ILE A 347 17.79 2.31 9.09
N ALA A 348 16.59 1.75 8.96
CA ALA A 348 15.48 1.98 9.89
C ALA A 348 15.83 1.56 11.33
N ILE A 349 16.44 0.38 11.51
CA ILE A 349 16.92 -0.10 12.83
C ILE A 349 18.01 0.82 13.39
N MET A 350 18.97 1.23 12.56
CA MET A 350 19.98 2.22 12.95
C MET A 350 19.39 3.59 13.28
N GLN A 351 18.13 3.86 12.95
CA GLN A 351 17.41 5.08 13.29
C GLN A 351 16.42 4.91 14.46
N GLY A 352 16.33 3.72 15.06
CA GLY A 352 15.47 3.49 16.23
C GLY A 352 14.13 2.83 15.93
N HIS A 353 13.93 2.27 14.73
CA HIS A 353 12.64 1.69 14.32
C HIS A 353 12.71 0.16 14.23
N SER A 354 11.58 -0.49 14.51
CA SER A 354 11.36 -1.91 14.19
C SER A 354 11.06 -2.09 12.69
N ILE A 355 11.28 -3.30 12.18
CA ILE A 355 10.91 -3.73 10.82
C ILE A 355 10.10 -5.03 10.89
N PRO A 356 9.40 -5.46 9.82
CA PRO A 356 8.42 -6.55 9.90
C PRO A 356 8.88 -7.87 10.55
N PHE A 357 10.16 -8.23 10.38
CA PHE A 357 10.73 -9.49 10.88
C PHE A 357 11.82 -9.28 11.96
N GLN A 358 12.03 -8.05 12.41
CA GLN A 358 12.99 -7.75 13.47
C GLN A 358 12.56 -6.51 14.26
N GLU A 359 12.17 -6.72 15.51
CA GLU A 359 11.95 -5.67 16.48
C GLU A 359 13.24 -4.91 16.77
N TYR A 360 13.09 -3.63 17.10
CA TYR A 360 14.19 -2.79 17.50
C TYR A 360 14.91 -3.34 18.74
N ASP A 361 16.20 -3.62 18.58
CA ASP A 361 17.13 -3.90 19.68
C ASP A 361 18.28 -2.87 19.63
N ALA A 362 18.49 -2.16 20.74
CA ALA A 362 19.52 -1.11 20.83
C ALA A 362 20.95 -1.65 20.62
N ARG A 363 21.22 -2.90 21.03
CA ARG A 363 22.50 -3.59 20.82
C ARG A 363 22.69 -3.87 19.34
N LEU A 364 21.67 -4.40 18.66
CA LEU A 364 21.70 -4.61 17.21
C LEU A 364 21.97 -3.30 16.47
N ALA A 365 21.21 -2.25 16.76
CA ALA A 365 21.38 -0.94 16.14
C ALA A 365 22.79 -0.37 16.35
N LYS A 366 23.36 -0.51 17.55
CA LYS A 366 24.75 -0.11 17.84
C LYS A 366 25.75 -0.90 17.01
N ARG A 367 25.55 -2.22 16.88
CA ARG A 367 26.41 -3.09 16.08
C ARG A 367 26.36 -2.71 14.59
N LEU A 368 25.16 -2.54 14.03
CA LEU A 368 24.99 -2.13 12.63
C LEU A 368 25.69 -0.78 12.34
N ARG A 369 25.53 0.23 13.20
CA ARG A 369 26.24 1.52 13.01
C ARG A 369 27.76 1.37 12.99
N LYS A 370 28.33 0.48 13.81
CA LYS A 370 29.77 0.17 13.80
C LYS A 370 30.19 -0.54 12.51
N LEU A 371 29.40 -1.52 12.07
CA LEU A 371 29.68 -2.33 10.88
C LEU A 371 29.70 -1.51 9.58
N LEU A 372 28.85 -0.48 9.46
CA LEU A 372 28.78 0.37 8.26
C LEU A 372 30.11 1.09 7.93
N ARG A 373 30.96 1.28 8.94
CA ARG A 373 32.29 1.94 8.85
C ARG A 373 33.45 0.96 9.07
N THR A 374 33.18 -0.34 9.04
CA THR A 374 34.21 -1.34 9.31
C THR A 374 34.97 -1.63 8.02
N ASP A 375 36.22 -1.19 7.97
CA ASP A 375 37.18 -1.59 6.95
C ASP A 375 38.07 -2.71 7.51
N MET A 376 37.89 -3.93 6.98
CA MET A 376 38.65 -5.11 7.35
C MET A 376 39.03 -5.85 6.08
N ASP A 377 40.28 -6.31 6.01
CA ASP A 377 40.75 -7.06 4.85
C ASP A 377 39.90 -8.30 4.60
N GLY A 378 39.52 -8.53 3.35
CA GLY A 378 38.63 -9.62 2.97
C GLY A 378 37.16 -9.50 3.39
N LEU A 379 36.70 -8.40 4.00
CA LEU A 379 35.27 -8.12 4.24
C LEU A 379 34.81 -6.89 3.45
N LYS A 380 33.74 -7.04 2.66
CA LYS A 380 33.10 -5.91 1.97
C LYS A 380 31.73 -5.58 2.53
N ILE A 381 31.43 -4.28 2.55
CA ILE A 381 30.16 -3.73 3.01
C ILE A 381 29.32 -3.35 1.80
N GLY A 382 28.09 -3.83 1.74
CA GLY A 382 27.16 -3.61 0.65
C GLY A 382 26.19 -2.47 0.92
N ILE A 383 25.95 -1.63 -0.07
CA ILE A 383 24.92 -0.58 -0.10
C ILE A 383 24.24 -0.66 -1.46
N PRO A 384 22.91 -0.45 -1.59
CA PRO A 384 22.28 -0.57 -2.90
C PRO A 384 22.80 0.54 -3.80
N TYR A 385 23.41 0.18 -4.94
CA TYR A 385 24.06 1.14 -5.84
C TYR A 385 23.10 2.23 -6.30
N TYR A 386 21.84 1.84 -6.58
CA TYR A 386 20.77 2.74 -6.98
C TYR A 386 20.33 3.75 -5.90
N TYR A 387 20.83 3.66 -4.66
CA TYR A 387 20.51 4.68 -3.65
C TYR A 387 21.18 6.01 -3.98
N THR A 388 22.39 6.00 -4.54
CA THR A 388 23.17 7.21 -4.86
C THR A 388 23.36 7.43 -6.35
N HIS A 389 23.29 6.37 -7.16
CA HIS A 389 23.51 6.42 -8.59
C HIS A 389 22.17 6.30 -9.35
N PRO A 390 21.85 7.22 -10.27
CA PRO A 390 20.74 7.04 -11.19
C PRO A 390 20.99 5.87 -12.14
N VAL A 391 20.30 4.76 -11.90
CA VAL A 391 20.43 3.55 -12.71
C VAL A 391 19.36 3.52 -13.79
N LYS A 392 19.78 3.24 -15.03
CA LYS A 392 18.86 2.98 -16.15
C LYS A 392 18.25 1.58 -15.99
N HIS A 393 17.01 1.40 -16.44
CA HIS A 393 16.31 0.10 -16.47
C HIS A 393 15.97 -0.53 -15.11
N LEU A 394 15.89 0.27 -14.04
CA LEU A 394 15.16 -0.15 -12.84
C LEU A 394 13.68 -0.38 -13.19
N ASN A 395 13.04 -1.36 -12.57
CA ASN A 395 11.59 -1.47 -12.67
C ASN A 395 10.89 -0.27 -12.03
N ASP A 396 9.63 -0.03 -12.41
CA ASP A 396 8.88 1.15 -11.99
C ASP A 396 8.79 1.28 -10.46
N PHE A 397 8.55 0.15 -9.77
CA PHE A 397 8.51 0.11 -8.30
C PHE A 397 9.84 0.59 -7.69
N THR A 398 10.96 0.00 -8.12
CA THR A 398 12.30 0.31 -7.60
C THR A 398 12.74 1.72 -8.01
N SER A 399 12.39 2.17 -9.21
CA SER A 399 12.66 3.53 -9.68
C SER A 399 11.95 4.58 -8.83
N LYS A 400 10.64 4.38 -8.55
CA LYS A 400 9.87 5.24 -7.64
C LYS A 400 10.42 5.20 -6.23
N PHE A 401 10.77 4.01 -5.73
CA PHE A 401 11.37 3.83 -4.43
C PHE A 401 12.69 4.61 -4.33
N ALA A 402 13.61 4.44 -5.28
CA ALA A 402 14.89 5.15 -5.35
C ALA A 402 14.73 6.67 -5.26
N LYS A 403 13.74 7.23 -5.98
CA LYS A 403 13.44 8.67 -5.98
C LYS A 403 12.87 9.18 -4.64
N SER A 404 12.47 8.30 -3.73
CA SER A 404 11.90 8.65 -2.42
C SER A 404 12.89 8.60 -1.25
N LEU A 405 14.12 8.10 -1.48
CA LEU A 405 15.12 7.80 -0.44
C LEU A 405 15.95 8.98 0.07
N ALA A 406 15.36 10.17 0.13
CA ALA A 406 16.03 11.39 0.60
C ALA A 406 16.69 11.22 2.00
N VAL A 407 15.97 10.57 2.91
CA VAL A 407 16.42 10.37 4.30
C VAL A 407 17.56 9.36 4.37
N GLN A 408 17.45 8.26 3.64
CA GLN A 408 18.43 7.18 3.57
C GLN A 408 19.71 7.67 2.90
N ARG A 409 19.62 8.40 1.77
CA ARG A 409 20.77 9.03 1.12
C ARG A 409 21.51 9.96 2.05
N ARG A 410 20.79 10.85 2.75
CA ARG A 410 21.40 11.77 3.72
C ARG A 410 22.08 11.01 4.86
N PHE A 411 21.43 9.97 5.37
CA PHE A 411 22.00 9.12 6.41
C PHE A 411 23.29 8.46 5.93
N LEU A 412 23.28 7.83 4.75
CA LEU A 412 24.45 7.17 4.19
C LEU A 412 25.58 8.16 3.93
N CYS A 413 25.31 9.31 3.31
CA CYS A 413 26.34 10.34 3.05
C CYS A 413 26.99 10.88 4.33
N LYS A 414 26.29 10.84 5.48
CA LYS A 414 26.81 11.27 6.78
C LYS A 414 27.58 10.14 7.50
N ASN A 415 27.23 8.89 7.24
CA ASN A 415 27.69 7.77 8.06
C ASN A 415 28.64 6.82 7.32
N CYS A 416 28.64 6.78 6.00
CA CYS A 416 29.59 6.00 5.22
C CYS A 416 30.94 6.72 5.19
N ASP A 417 32.00 5.93 5.10
CA ASP A 417 33.35 6.43 4.90
C ASP A 417 33.57 6.70 3.41
N LYS A 418 34.19 7.83 3.07
CA LYS A 418 34.44 8.21 1.67
C LYS A 418 35.62 7.47 1.07
N ASP A 419 36.54 7.01 1.91
CA ASP A 419 37.76 6.32 1.47
C ASP A 419 37.51 4.81 1.26
N MET A 420 36.38 4.31 1.77
CA MET A 420 35.95 2.93 1.57
C MET A 420 35.24 2.72 0.23
N THR A 421 35.53 1.58 -0.39
CA THR A 421 34.77 1.09 -1.55
C THR A 421 33.72 0.08 -1.10
N TYR A 422 32.45 0.44 -1.27
CA TYR A 422 31.30 -0.42 -1.00
C TYR A 422 30.94 -1.26 -2.21
N ILE A 423 30.17 -2.33 -2.01
CA ILE A 423 29.63 -3.18 -3.08
C ILE A 423 28.10 -3.03 -3.23
N ASP A 424 27.55 -3.47 -4.35
CA ASP A 424 26.11 -3.36 -4.58
C ASP A 424 25.31 -4.42 -3.80
N THR A 425 24.35 -3.96 -3.01
CA THR A 425 23.38 -4.84 -2.31
C THR A 425 22.41 -5.52 -3.27
N ALA A 426 22.15 -4.95 -4.44
CA ALA A 426 21.23 -5.52 -5.43
C ALA A 426 21.72 -6.85 -6.02
N ILE A 427 22.98 -7.24 -5.80
CA ILE A 427 23.56 -8.53 -6.22
C ILE A 427 22.85 -9.76 -5.61
N THR A 428 21.88 -9.58 -4.72
CA THR A 428 21.06 -10.69 -4.19
C THR A 428 19.58 -10.56 -4.56
N GLN A 429 19.22 -9.63 -5.44
CA GLN A 429 17.82 -9.34 -5.80
C GLN A 429 17.69 -8.68 -7.17
N VAL A 430 18.52 -9.11 -8.14
CA VAL A 430 18.61 -8.49 -9.47
C VAL A 430 17.29 -8.63 -10.22
N TYR A 431 16.61 -9.77 -10.13
CA TYR A 431 15.35 -9.99 -10.85
C TYR A 431 14.25 -9.05 -10.37
N GLN A 432 14.17 -8.81 -9.06
CA GLN A 432 13.21 -7.87 -8.46
C GLN A 432 13.64 -6.40 -8.51
N THR A 433 14.87 -6.09 -8.92
CA THR A 433 15.38 -4.71 -8.98
C THR A 433 15.27 -4.12 -10.39
N TYR A 434 15.64 -4.90 -11.41
CA TYR A 434 15.76 -4.43 -12.78
C TYR A 434 14.58 -4.87 -13.64
N GLU A 435 14.11 -3.97 -14.50
CA GLU A 435 13.16 -4.30 -15.57
C GLU A 435 13.86 -5.08 -16.68
N LYS A 436 14.96 -4.49 -17.19
CA LYS A 436 15.82 -5.06 -18.24
C LYS A 436 17.23 -5.23 -17.69
N TYR A 437 17.69 -6.47 -17.68
CA TYR A 437 19.04 -6.87 -17.30
C TYR A 437 19.37 -8.19 -18.00
N ASP A 438 20.65 -8.51 -18.16
CA ASP A 438 21.06 -9.85 -18.59
C ASP A 438 20.97 -10.84 -17.42
N PHE A 439 19.72 -11.18 -17.05
CA PHE A 439 19.43 -12.06 -15.91
C PHE A 439 20.09 -13.44 -16.10
N LYS A 440 20.08 -13.97 -17.32
CA LYS A 440 20.67 -15.27 -17.63
C LYS A 440 22.18 -15.27 -17.34
N LYS A 441 22.92 -14.26 -17.82
CA LYS A 441 24.35 -14.14 -17.53
C LYS A 441 24.62 -13.96 -16.04
N TYR A 442 23.85 -13.12 -15.36
CA TYR A 442 24.00 -12.88 -13.93
C TYR A 442 23.79 -14.16 -13.10
N TYR A 443 22.67 -14.86 -13.29
CA TYR A 443 22.42 -16.08 -12.52
C TYR A 443 23.41 -17.19 -12.86
N LYS A 444 23.85 -17.31 -14.12
CA LYS A 444 24.92 -18.25 -14.49
C LYS A 444 26.22 -17.98 -13.71
N ARG A 445 26.61 -16.72 -13.56
CA ARG A 445 27.80 -16.32 -12.79
C ARG A 445 27.63 -16.57 -11.29
N MET A 446 26.49 -16.18 -10.71
CA MET A 446 26.19 -16.45 -9.29
C MET A 446 26.13 -17.96 -8.99
N GLN A 447 25.56 -18.76 -9.89
CA GLN A 447 25.56 -20.22 -9.76
C GLN A 447 26.97 -20.79 -9.83
N LYS A 448 27.84 -20.28 -10.70
CA LYS A 448 29.26 -20.68 -10.77
C LYS A 448 30.03 -20.38 -9.47
N LEU A 449 29.69 -19.28 -8.78
CA LEU A 449 30.29 -18.95 -7.48
C LEU A 449 29.94 -19.96 -6.38
N LEU A 450 28.80 -20.63 -6.49
CA LEU A 450 28.34 -21.67 -5.56
C LEU A 450 28.71 -23.09 -6.01
N ALA A 451 28.91 -23.29 -7.32
CA ALA A 451 29.23 -24.58 -7.91
C ALA A 451 30.44 -25.24 -7.25
N ASP A 452 30.35 -26.56 -7.05
CA ASP A 452 31.41 -27.40 -6.47
C ASP A 452 31.85 -27.04 -5.03
N ARG A 453 31.14 -26.11 -4.37
CA ARG A 453 31.44 -25.71 -2.98
C ARG A 453 30.64 -26.51 -1.97
N HIS A 454 31.26 -26.77 -0.83
CA HIS A 454 30.54 -27.18 0.38
C HIS A 454 30.00 -25.92 1.07
N VAL A 455 28.67 -25.83 1.23
CA VAL A 455 27.98 -24.63 1.73
C VAL A 455 27.21 -24.94 3.01
N THR A 456 27.32 -24.09 4.01
CA THR A 456 26.41 -24.07 5.16
C THR A 456 25.49 -22.88 5.02
N ILE A 457 24.18 -23.14 4.93
CA ILE A 457 23.17 -22.09 4.86
C ILE A 457 22.62 -21.84 6.27
N VAL A 458 22.70 -20.59 6.71
CA VAL A 458 22.13 -20.14 7.98
C VAL A 458 20.87 -19.34 7.67
N CYS A 459 19.69 -19.83 8.04
CA CYS A 459 18.43 -19.23 7.64
C CYS A 459 17.37 -19.26 8.75
N GLY A 460 16.33 -18.45 8.57
CA GLY A 460 15.11 -18.58 9.35
C GLY A 460 14.45 -19.93 9.08
N ASP A 461 13.79 -20.48 10.10
CA ASP A 461 13.03 -21.72 9.96
C ASP A 461 11.92 -21.56 8.90
N GLY A 462 11.75 -22.57 8.04
CA GLY A 462 10.74 -22.60 6.97
C GLY A 462 10.99 -21.70 5.74
N VAL A 463 12.03 -20.85 5.73
CA VAL A 463 12.28 -19.86 4.64
C VAL A 463 12.48 -20.52 3.26
N PHE A 464 12.90 -21.79 3.21
CA PHE A 464 13.14 -22.50 1.95
C PHE A 464 12.08 -23.54 1.58
N ASP A 465 11.06 -23.74 2.41
CA ASP A 465 10.08 -24.82 2.22
C ASP A 465 9.25 -24.63 0.94
N ARG A 466 9.05 -23.37 0.54
CA ARG A 466 8.24 -22.98 -0.63
C ARG A 466 9.05 -22.76 -1.90
N LEU A 467 10.37 -22.98 -1.88
CA LEU A 467 11.20 -22.83 -3.09
C LEU A 467 11.07 -24.06 -3.99
N GLU A 468 10.66 -23.83 -5.24
CA GLU A 468 10.59 -24.86 -6.27
C GLU A 468 11.95 -25.03 -6.95
N TYR A 469 12.64 -23.93 -7.24
CA TYR A 469 13.99 -23.93 -7.81
C TYR A 469 15.00 -23.47 -6.76
N ARG A 470 15.85 -24.40 -6.33
CA ARG A 470 16.80 -24.18 -5.24
C ARG A 470 18.17 -23.81 -5.81
N ALA A 471 18.54 -22.54 -5.68
CA ALA A 471 19.85 -22.05 -6.16
C ALA A 471 21.06 -22.79 -5.54
N TYR A 472 20.87 -23.46 -4.40
CA TYR A 472 21.92 -24.24 -3.74
C TYR A 472 22.08 -25.65 -4.30
N ASP A 473 21.25 -26.11 -5.24
CA ASP A 473 21.40 -27.41 -5.90
C ASP A 473 22.69 -27.49 -6.74
N ALA A 474 23.27 -26.36 -7.12
CA ALA A 474 24.59 -26.31 -7.78
C ALA A 474 25.76 -26.63 -6.82
N CYS A 475 25.55 -26.61 -5.50
CA CYS A 475 26.61 -26.83 -4.52
C CYS A 475 26.99 -28.31 -4.43
N LYS A 476 28.25 -28.59 -4.07
CA LYS A 476 28.73 -29.97 -3.83
C LYS A 476 28.10 -30.63 -2.61
N SER A 477 27.82 -29.85 -1.55
CA SER A 477 27.02 -30.31 -0.41
C SER A 477 26.42 -29.11 0.31
N VAL A 478 25.23 -29.27 0.86
CA VAL A 478 24.55 -28.24 1.64
C VAL A 478 24.29 -28.76 3.06
N ALA A 479 24.50 -27.91 4.06
CA ALA A 479 24.09 -28.15 5.44
C ALA A 479 23.31 -26.92 5.93
N PHE A 480 22.36 -27.12 6.83
CA PHE A 480 21.53 -26.03 7.35
C PHE A 480 21.79 -25.80 8.83
N VAL A 481 21.80 -24.53 9.22
CA VAL A 481 21.70 -24.08 10.61
C VAL A 481 20.50 -23.15 10.70
N THR A 482 19.47 -23.54 11.46
CA THR A 482 18.22 -22.78 11.55
C THR A 482 18.22 -21.84 12.75
N ALA A 483 17.51 -20.73 12.57
CA ALA A 483 17.23 -19.73 13.59
C ALA A 483 15.74 -19.34 13.53
N PRO A 484 15.20 -18.62 14.51
CA PRO A 484 13.86 -18.04 14.41
C PRO A 484 13.68 -17.26 13.10
N SER A 485 12.54 -17.41 12.43
CA SER A 485 12.21 -16.68 11.19
C SER A 485 12.00 -15.18 11.41
N MET A 486 11.65 -14.79 12.65
CA MET A 486 11.54 -13.41 13.11
C MET A 486 12.35 -13.21 14.38
N ASN A 487 12.83 -11.99 14.60
CA ASN A 487 13.57 -11.59 15.80
C ASN A 487 14.84 -12.42 16.07
N ALA A 488 15.45 -13.01 15.05
CA ALA A 488 16.59 -13.93 15.19
C ALA A 488 17.77 -13.36 16.00
N TYR A 489 17.89 -12.03 16.11
CA TYR A 489 18.93 -11.41 16.92
C TYR A 489 18.79 -11.68 18.43
N THR A 490 17.58 -11.93 18.94
CA THR A 490 17.39 -12.25 20.36
C THR A 490 18.09 -13.55 20.77
N ASP A 491 18.30 -14.44 19.80
CA ASP A 491 18.95 -15.75 19.96
C ASP A 491 20.36 -15.78 19.33
N TYR A 492 20.98 -14.60 19.18
CA TYR A 492 22.25 -14.44 18.45
C TYR A 492 23.39 -15.30 19.01
N ASP A 493 23.55 -15.32 20.33
CA ASP A 493 24.69 -16.02 20.94
C ASP A 493 24.61 -17.52 20.70
N ARG A 494 23.44 -18.14 20.89
CA ARG A 494 23.22 -19.57 20.57
C ARG A 494 23.49 -19.83 19.09
N LEU A 495 22.92 -19.02 18.21
CA LEU A 495 23.10 -19.13 16.77
C LEU A 495 24.58 -19.06 16.37
N PHE A 496 25.31 -18.08 16.91
CA PHE A 496 26.73 -17.90 16.61
C PHE A 496 27.55 -19.13 17.02
N HIS A 497 27.33 -19.66 18.23
CA HIS A 497 27.99 -20.88 18.68
C HIS A 497 27.65 -22.10 17.81
N GLU A 498 26.41 -22.21 17.35
CA GLU A 498 25.99 -23.32 16.46
C GLU A 498 26.72 -23.25 15.11
N VAL A 499 26.79 -22.06 14.50
CA VAL A 499 27.48 -21.89 13.22
C VAL A 499 28.99 -22.15 13.36
N LEU A 500 29.61 -21.84 14.50
CA LEU A 500 31.03 -22.13 14.76
C LEU A 500 31.38 -23.63 14.77
N LYS A 501 30.41 -24.53 14.95
CA LYS A 501 30.62 -25.98 14.82
C LYS A 501 30.87 -26.41 13.37
N THR A 502 30.51 -25.56 12.41
CA THR A 502 30.74 -25.79 10.99
C THR A 502 32.23 -25.68 10.64
N SER A 503 32.69 -26.52 9.69
CA SER A 503 34.06 -26.42 9.15
C SER A 503 34.32 -25.08 8.45
N LYS A 504 35.44 -24.42 8.77
CA LYS A 504 35.92 -23.18 8.13
C LYS A 504 36.20 -23.31 6.62
N LYS A 505 36.30 -24.53 6.10
CA LYS A 505 36.46 -24.79 4.66
C LYS A 505 35.16 -24.60 3.88
N ARG A 506 34.01 -24.57 4.57
CA ARG A 506 32.69 -24.36 3.95
C ARG A 506 32.43 -22.87 3.77
N LEU A 507 31.76 -22.51 2.69
CA LEU A 507 31.19 -21.19 2.53
C LEU A 507 29.94 -21.07 3.40
N VAL A 508 29.83 -20.02 4.20
CA VAL A 508 28.63 -19.77 5.01
C VAL A 508 27.74 -18.76 4.28
N CYS A 509 26.55 -19.18 3.86
CA CYS A 509 25.55 -18.31 3.22
C CYS A 509 24.45 -17.99 4.23
N ILE A 510 24.16 -16.70 4.47
CA ILE A 510 23.28 -16.26 5.56
C ILE A 510 22.04 -15.57 5.00
N VAL A 511 20.86 -16.02 5.42
CA VAL A 511 19.53 -15.49 5.05
C VAL A 511 18.75 -15.19 6.33
N LEU A 512 19.09 -14.09 6.99
CA LEU A 512 18.60 -13.82 8.34
C LEU A 512 18.48 -12.33 8.67
N GLY A 513 17.98 -11.54 7.70
CA GLY A 513 17.65 -10.13 7.92
C GLY A 513 18.81 -9.31 8.53
N PRO A 514 18.54 -8.41 9.48
CA PRO A 514 19.56 -7.63 10.18
C PRO A 514 20.63 -8.47 10.91
N THR A 515 20.24 -9.62 11.46
CA THR A 515 21.13 -10.54 12.17
C THR A 515 22.24 -11.06 11.27
N ALA A 516 21.96 -11.23 9.97
CA ALA A 516 22.93 -11.71 9.00
C ALA A 516 24.20 -10.85 8.92
N LYS A 517 24.07 -9.52 9.07
CA LYS A 517 25.17 -8.58 8.93
C LYS A 517 26.16 -8.74 10.08
N VAL A 518 25.58 -8.86 11.26
CA VAL A 518 26.31 -9.08 12.50
C VAL A 518 27.04 -10.42 12.46
N LEU A 519 26.33 -11.47 12.06
CA LEU A 519 26.86 -12.83 11.96
C LEU A 519 27.97 -12.93 10.91
N ALA A 520 27.79 -12.33 9.73
CA ALA A 520 28.80 -12.35 8.66
C ALA A 520 30.13 -11.74 9.12
N CYS A 521 30.08 -10.59 9.80
CA CYS A 521 31.27 -9.92 10.32
C CYS A 521 31.96 -10.75 11.41
N ASP A 522 31.21 -11.31 12.36
CA ASP A 522 31.80 -12.09 13.45
C ASP A 522 32.39 -13.42 12.97
N LEU A 523 31.75 -14.08 12.02
CA LEU A 523 32.28 -15.28 11.37
C LEU A 523 33.55 -14.97 10.57
N HIS A 524 33.56 -13.86 9.84
CA HIS A 524 34.74 -13.40 9.13
C HIS A 524 35.94 -13.22 10.08
N LYS A 525 35.73 -12.57 11.24
CA LYS A 525 36.76 -12.42 12.28
C LYS A 525 37.24 -13.76 12.88
N LYS A 526 36.45 -14.82 12.76
CA LYS A 526 36.82 -16.18 13.17
C LYS A 526 37.47 -16.99 12.04
N GLY A 527 37.68 -16.39 10.86
CA GLY A 527 38.36 -16.98 9.71
C GLY A 527 37.43 -17.77 8.78
N TYR A 528 36.12 -17.54 8.85
CA TYR A 528 35.15 -18.10 7.89
C TYR A 528 34.99 -17.17 6.69
N GLN A 529 34.65 -17.74 5.53
CA GLN A 529 34.08 -16.96 4.44
C GLN A 529 32.55 -16.92 4.62
N ALA A 530 31.99 -15.73 4.81
CA ALA A 530 30.55 -15.55 5.07
C ALA A 530 29.92 -14.56 4.08
N TRP A 531 28.82 -14.97 3.45
CA TRP A 531 28.04 -14.16 2.51
C TRP A 531 26.65 -13.92 3.07
N ASP A 532 26.29 -12.66 3.29
CA ASP A 532 24.90 -12.24 3.52
C ASP A 532 24.11 -12.35 2.21
N MET A 533 23.47 -13.50 2.00
CA MET A 533 22.77 -13.80 0.76
C MET A 533 21.35 -13.24 0.70
N GLY A 534 20.76 -12.84 1.84
CA GLY A 534 19.40 -12.30 1.93
C GLY A 534 18.42 -12.98 1.00
N HIS A 535 17.79 -12.21 0.11
CA HIS A 535 16.78 -12.73 -0.79
C HIS A 535 17.30 -13.47 -2.04
N TYR A 536 18.60 -13.73 -2.19
CA TYR A 536 19.16 -14.34 -3.41
C TYR A 536 18.46 -15.65 -3.81
N PHE A 537 18.23 -16.55 -2.85
CA PHE A 537 17.60 -17.84 -3.12
C PHE A 537 16.14 -17.67 -3.59
N LYS A 538 15.40 -16.75 -2.97
CA LYS A 538 14.02 -16.40 -3.34
C LYS A 538 13.97 -15.68 -4.70
N ASP A 539 14.94 -14.81 -4.98
CA ASP A 539 15.07 -14.08 -6.24
C ASP A 539 15.39 -15.03 -7.40
N TYR A 540 16.25 -16.02 -7.17
CA TYR A 540 16.55 -17.10 -8.14
C TYR A 540 15.30 -17.93 -8.47
N ASP A 541 14.55 -18.37 -7.45
CA ASP A 541 13.29 -19.09 -7.67
C ASP A 541 12.29 -18.26 -8.47
N ALA A 542 12.12 -16.98 -8.10
CA ALA A 542 11.25 -16.06 -8.81
C ALA A 542 11.67 -15.88 -10.29
N TYR A 543 12.97 -15.78 -10.56
CA TYR A 543 13.50 -15.72 -11.93
C TYR A 543 13.22 -17.00 -12.73
N MET A 544 13.52 -18.17 -12.15
CA MET A 544 13.35 -19.47 -12.82
C MET A 544 11.88 -19.74 -13.14
N ARG A 545 10.99 -19.35 -12.23
CA ARG A 545 9.52 -19.41 -12.42
C ARG A 545 8.96 -18.32 -13.31
N LYS A 546 9.79 -17.34 -13.69
CA LYS A 546 9.38 -16.13 -14.42
C LYS A 546 8.23 -15.40 -13.73
N LYS A 547 8.28 -15.27 -12.40
CA LYS A 547 7.22 -14.63 -11.62
C LYS A 547 6.94 -13.21 -12.15
N PRO A 548 5.67 -12.79 -12.26
CA PRO A 548 5.35 -11.43 -12.66
C PRO A 548 6.01 -10.42 -11.70
N ARG A 549 6.52 -9.31 -12.24
CA ARG A 549 7.21 -8.26 -11.47
C ARG A 549 6.35 -6.99 -11.41
N THR A 550 5.08 -7.18 -11.06
CA THR A 550 4.17 -6.05 -10.79
C THR A 550 4.55 -5.41 -9.45
N ALA A 551 4.09 -4.19 -9.18
CA ALA A 551 4.33 -3.53 -7.90
C ALA A 551 3.86 -4.38 -6.70
N ALA A 552 2.72 -5.07 -6.83
CA ALA A 552 2.18 -5.94 -5.78
C ALA A 552 3.05 -7.18 -5.54
N GLU A 553 3.50 -7.84 -6.61
CA GLU A 553 4.39 -9.01 -6.52
C GLU A 553 5.75 -8.64 -5.91
N ILE A 554 6.31 -7.50 -6.31
CA ILE A 554 7.57 -6.99 -5.72
C ILE A 554 7.35 -6.64 -4.25
N ALA A 555 6.23 -6.01 -3.87
CA ALA A 555 5.93 -5.71 -2.47
C ALA A 555 5.77 -7.00 -1.63
N GLN A 556 5.07 -7.99 -2.17
CA GLN A 556 4.89 -9.30 -1.53
C GLN A 556 6.22 -10.05 -1.38
N PHE A 557 7.14 -9.91 -2.35
CA PHE A 557 8.46 -10.52 -2.29
C PHE A 557 9.27 -10.10 -1.06
N TYR A 558 9.13 -8.86 -0.59
CA TYR A 558 9.84 -8.34 0.58
C TYR A 558 9.11 -8.52 1.92
N LYS A 559 7.91 -9.12 1.91
CA LYS A 559 7.23 -9.51 3.16
C LYS A 559 7.91 -10.74 3.78
N PRO A 560 7.76 -10.94 5.10
CA PRO A 560 8.19 -12.18 5.76
C PRO A 560 7.63 -13.42 5.03
N ASP A 561 8.45 -14.47 4.95
CA ASP A 561 8.10 -15.75 4.31
C ASP A 561 7.15 -16.61 5.17
#